data_AF-A0A2E8TPB5-F1
#
_entry.id   AF-A0A2E8TPB5-F1
#
_cell.length_a   1.000
_cell.length_b   1.000
_cell.length_c   1.000
_cell.angle_alpha   90.00
_cell.angle_beta   90.00
_cell.angle_gamma   90.00
#
_symmetry.space_group_name_H-M   'P 1'
#
loop_
_entity.id
_entity.type
_entity.pdbx_description
1 polymer ?
#
loop_
_entity_poly.entity_id
_entity_poly.type
_entity_poly.pdbx_seq_one_letter_code
_entity_poly.pdbx_strand_id
1 'polypeptide(L)'
;NDILEIIAPFLGVSSEIDINIKSLSLNNKNINQLEGQILLNNLVMKGISNRVLGSYKIDLFERNGEIYGSIDDVFGEVDIAATMSLTLSGKYIIDGAVSEKQNTSNQVRTILSFLGAENENGQRSFRFEGEI
;
A
#
# COMPACT_ATOMS: atom_id res chain seq x y z
N ASN A 1 14.75 -16.38 -8.67
CA ASN A 1 14.21 -15.06 -8.29
C ASN A 1 13.01 -14.82 -9.16
N ASP A 2 11.84 -15.27 -8.71
CA ASP A 2 10.61 -15.13 -9.47
C ASP A 2 10.01 -13.77 -9.13
N ILE A 3 9.99 -12.87 -10.11
CA ILE A 3 9.30 -11.58 -10.01
C ILE A 3 7.84 -11.84 -10.39
N LEU A 4 6.93 -11.69 -9.42
CA LEU A 4 5.50 -11.75 -9.69
C LEU A 4 5.03 -10.35 -10.12
N GLU A 5 4.93 -10.12 -11.43
CA GLU A 5 4.32 -8.90 -11.96
C GLU A 5 2.80 -8.96 -11.76
N ILE A 6 2.29 -8.24 -10.77
CA ILE A 6 0.85 -8.04 -10.61
C ILE A 6 0.44 -6.81 -11.42
N ILE A 7 -0.24 -7.03 -12.55
CA ILE A 7 -0.86 -5.95 -13.32
C ILE A 7 -2.18 -5.57 -12.65
N ALA A 8 -2.18 -4.48 -11.87
CA ALA A 8 -3.41 -3.80 -11.47
C ALA A 8 -3.89 -2.90 -12.64
N PRO A 9 -4.95 -3.27 -13.37
CA PRO A 9 -5.20 -2.78 -14.73
C PRO A 9 -5.63 -1.29 -14.83
N PHE A 10 -5.84 -0.57 -13.72
CA PHE A 10 -6.38 0.79 -13.78
C PHE A 10 -5.37 1.92 -13.61
N LEU A 11 -4.14 1.67 -13.10
CA LEU A 11 -3.16 2.75 -12.81
C LEU A 11 -1.75 2.50 -13.35
N GLY A 12 -1.50 1.39 -14.03
CA GLY A 12 -0.17 1.03 -14.51
C GLY A 12 0.84 1.00 -13.35
N VAL A 13 0.51 0.24 -12.31
CA VAL A 13 1.34 0.07 -11.12
C VAL A 13 2.50 -0.88 -11.44
N SER A 14 3.70 -0.50 -11.05
CA SER A 14 4.90 -1.34 -11.13
C SER A 14 5.74 -1.15 -9.88
N SER A 15 6.25 -2.25 -9.33
CA SER A 15 7.12 -2.27 -8.15
C SER A 15 7.92 -3.56 -8.18
N GLU A 16 9.14 -3.52 -7.67
CA GLU A 16 9.82 -4.74 -7.20
C GLU A 16 9.17 -5.12 -5.87
N ILE A 17 8.82 -6.40 -5.66
CA ILE A 17 8.09 -6.85 -4.48
C ILE A 17 8.92 -7.92 -3.75
N ASP A 18 9.34 -7.60 -2.53
CA ASP A 18 9.95 -8.57 -1.62
C ASP A 18 8.91 -9.00 -0.58
N ILE A 19 8.73 -10.30 -0.41
CA ILE A 19 7.80 -10.86 0.57
C ILE A 19 8.58 -11.72 1.56
N ASN A 20 8.51 -11.35 2.83
CA ASN A 20 9.11 -12.11 3.93
C ASN A 20 8.01 -12.58 4.88
N ILE A 21 7.69 -13.88 4.82
CA ILE A 21 6.68 -14.49 5.70
C ILE A 21 7.38 -15.12 6.89
N LYS A 22 7.10 -14.60 8.08
CA LYS A 22 7.61 -15.11 9.35
C LYS A 22 6.80 -16.32 9.84
N SER A 23 5.49 -16.28 9.70
CA SER A 23 4.62 -17.42 10.01
C SER A 23 3.42 -17.48 9.08
N LEU A 24 3.05 -18.70 8.68
CA LEU A 24 1.85 -18.98 7.89
C LEU A 24 1.28 -20.33 8.33
N SER A 25 0.02 -20.34 8.77
CA SER A 25 -0.72 -21.56 9.08
C SER A 25 -2.04 -21.58 8.31
N LEU A 26 -2.28 -22.71 7.65
CA LEU A 26 -3.46 -22.96 6.85
C LEU A 26 -4.26 -24.13 7.44
N ASN A 27 -5.57 -23.96 7.61
CA ASN A 27 -6.47 -25.04 8.00
C ASN A 27 -7.68 -25.04 7.07
N ASN A 28 -7.89 -26.13 6.33
CA ASN A 28 -9.03 -26.27 5.41
C ASN A 28 -9.20 -25.07 4.46
N LYS A 29 -8.08 -24.55 3.92
CA LYS A 29 -7.99 -23.35 3.05
C LYS A 29 -8.23 -22.01 3.75
N ASN A 30 -8.43 -21.98 5.06
CA ASN A 30 -8.47 -20.75 5.85
C ASN A 30 -7.07 -20.40 6.35
N ILE A 31 -6.75 -19.11 6.34
CA ILE A 31 -5.54 -18.57 6.97
C ILE A 31 -5.85 -18.41 8.45
N ASN A 32 -5.22 -19.25 9.27
CA ASN A 32 -5.39 -19.22 10.73
C ASN A 32 -4.27 -18.45 11.43
N GLN A 33 -3.18 -18.19 10.71
CA GLN A 33 -2.06 -17.39 11.18
C GLN A 33 -1.32 -16.87 9.96
N LEU A 34 -1.06 -15.58 9.95
CA LEU A 34 -0.15 -14.92 9.03
C LEU A 34 0.61 -13.89 9.84
N GLU A 35 1.94 -13.89 9.74
CA GLU A 35 2.79 -12.79 10.19
C GLU A 35 3.91 -12.64 9.16
N GLY A 36 4.12 -11.42 8.67
CA GLY A 36 5.13 -11.20 7.65
C GLY A 36 5.24 -9.73 7.27
N GLN A 37 6.04 -9.49 6.23
CA GLN A 37 6.30 -8.18 5.70
C GLN A 37 6.33 -8.24 4.18
N ILE A 38 5.75 -7.23 3.53
CA ILE A 38 5.93 -6.95 2.10
C ILE A 38 6.68 -5.64 1.97
N LEU A 39 7.72 -5.62 1.14
CA LEU A 39 8.36 -4.39 0.69
C LEU A 39 8.01 -4.15 -0.77
N LEU A 40 7.42 -2.99 -1.04
CA LEU A 40 7.21 -2.47 -2.38
C LEU A 40 8.39 -1.55 -2.68
N ASN A 41 9.36 -2.04 -3.44
CA ASN A 41 10.54 -1.29 -3.82
C ASN A 41 10.33 -0.53 -5.13
N ASN A 42 10.68 0.76 -5.13
CA ASN A 42 10.65 1.63 -6.30
C ASN A 42 9.27 1.69 -6.99
N LEU A 43 8.20 1.85 -6.20
CA LEU A 43 6.83 1.91 -6.68
C LEU A 43 6.65 3.04 -7.71
N VAL A 44 6.14 2.69 -8.87
CA VAL A 44 5.68 3.60 -9.92
C VAL A 44 4.19 3.39 -10.12
N MET A 45 3.42 4.48 -10.13
CA MET A 45 2.00 4.46 -10.51
C MET A 45 1.80 5.43 -11.67
N LYS A 46 1.70 4.90 -12.90
CA LYS A 46 1.64 5.73 -14.12
C LYS A 46 0.47 6.71 -14.15
N GLY A 47 -0.62 6.41 -13.45
CA GLY A 47 -1.74 7.35 -13.27
C GLY A 47 -1.41 8.58 -12.40
N ILE A 48 -0.33 8.54 -11.63
CA ILE A 48 0.13 9.63 -10.76
C ILE A 48 1.40 10.27 -11.33
N SER A 49 2.43 9.46 -11.59
CA SER A 49 3.75 9.90 -12.05
C SER A 49 4.41 8.79 -12.87
N ASN A 50 5.21 9.18 -13.87
CA ASN A 50 6.09 8.25 -14.60
C ASN A 50 7.42 8.00 -13.87
N ARG A 51 7.60 8.59 -12.68
CA ARG A 51 8.79 8.41 -11.82
C ARG A 51 8.46 7.51 -10.64
N VAL A 52 9.53 7.02 -10.00
CA VAL A 52 9.43 6.30 -8.73
C VAL A 52 8.85 7.24 -7.68
N LEU A 53 7.72 6.83 -7.10
CA LEU A 53 7.05 7.53 -5.99
C LEU A 53 7.73 7.25 -4.66
N GLY A 54 8.35 6.09 -4.50
CA GLY A 54 9.03 5.69 -3.26
C GLY A 54 9.08 4.19 -3.08
N SER A 55 9.54 3.78 -1.90
CA SER A 55 9.39 2.42 -1.40
C SER A 55 8.55 2.40 -0.14
N TYR A 56 7.76 1.35 0.02
CA TYR A 56 6.77 1.23 1.07
C TYR A 56 6.85 -0.15 1.71
N LYS A 57 6.54 -0.20 2.99
CA LYS A 57 6.56 -1.42 3.79
C LYS A 57 5.15 -1.71 4.29
N ILE A 58 4.76 -2.97 4.18
CA ILE A 58 3.50 -3.48 4.69
C ILE A 58 3.82 -4.57 5.71
N ASP A 59 3.58 -4.30 6.99
CA ASP A 59 3.67 -5.33 8.03
C ASP A 59 2.31 -6.03 8.14
N LEU A 60 2.30 -7.34 7.94
CA LEU A 60 1.09 -8.17 7.84
C LEU A 60 0.87 -8.98 9.10
N PHE A 61 -0.39 -9.08 9.52
CA PHE A 61 -0.82 -9.98 10.58
C PHE A 61 -2.25 -10.50 10.33
N GLU A 62 -2.52 -11.71 10.80
CA GLU A 62 -3.89 -12.24 10.84
C GLU A 62 -4.59 -11.81 12.14
N ARG A 63 -5.88 -11.52 12.03
CA ARG A 63 -6.77 -11.34 13.18
C ARG A 63 -8.19 -11.77 12.81
N ASN A 64 -8.76 -12.72 13.55
CA ASN A 64 -10.15 -13.17 13.42
C ASN A 64 -10.53 -13.69 12.02
N GLY A 65 -9.61 -14.36 11.32
CA GLY A 65 -9.81 -14.91 9.98
C GLY A 65 -9.63 -13.90 8.84
N GLU A 66 -9.17 -12.69 9.15
CA GLU A 66 -8.88 -11.63 8.19
C GLU A 66 -7.41 -11.24 8.23
N ILE A 67 -6.88 -10.79 7.10
CA ILE A 67 -5.52 -10.26 7.00
C ILE A 67 -5.58 -8.76 7.23
N TYR A 68 -4.75 -8.27 8.13
CA TYR A 68 -4.54 -6.85 8.36
C TYR A 68 -3.11 -6.48 8.02
N GLY A 69 -2.91 -5.21 7.68
CA GLY A 69 -1.57 -4.66 7.52
C GLY A 69 -1.46 -3.20 7.93
N SER A 70 -0.29 -2.81 8.41
CA SER A 70 0.11 -1.39 8.50
C SER A 70 1.03 -1.08 7.33
N ILE A 71 0.78 0.07 6.68
CA ILE A 71 1.55 0.54 5.53
C ILE A 71 2.25 1.82 5.95
N ASP A 72 3.58 1.81 5.84
CA ASP A 72 4.43 2.95 6.13
C ASP A 72 5.35 3.19 4.94
N ASP A 73 5.73 4.46 4.75
CA ASP A 73 6.78 4.78 3.78
C ASP A 73 8.17 4.41 4.32
N VAL A 74 9.05 3.98 3.42
CA VAL A 74 10.49 3.76 3.71
C VAL A 74 11.29 4.94 3.20
N PHE A 75 11.01 5.37 1.97
CA PHE A 75 11.47 6.61 1.37
C PHE A 75 10.54 6.97 0.21
N GLY A 76 10.53 8.23 -0.23
CA GLY A 76 9.73 8.60 -1.39
C GLY A 76 9.45 10.09 -1.51
N GLU A 77 8.55 10.40 -2.44
CA GLU A 77 7.98 11.74 -2.63
C GLU A 77 6.87 12.04 -1.62
N VAL A 78 6.33 11.05 -0.91
CA VAL A 78 5.23 11.24 0.04
C VAL A 78 5.49 10.51 1.34
N ASP A 79 4.90 11.01 2.42
CA ASP A 79 4.79 10.32 3.70
C ASP A 79 3.41 9.65 3.74
N ILE A 80 3.37 8.37 4.09
CA ILE A 80 2.14 7.58 4.17
C ILE A 80 2.11 6.86 5.50
N ALA A 81 0.98 6.99 6.19
CA ALA A 81 0.59 6.14 7.30
C ALA A 81 -0.81 5.60 6.99
N ALA A 82 -0.90 4.30 6.73
CA ALA A 82 -2.17 3.66 6.36
C ALA A 82 -2.31 2.27 6.97
N THR A 83 -3.54 1.78 6.93
CA THR A 83 -3.88 0.42 7.33
C THR A 83 -4.63 -0.28 6.21
N MET A 84 -4.48 -1.59 6.14
CA MET A 84 -5.17 -2.46 5.20
C MET A 84 -5.95 -3.52 5.97
N SER A 85 -7.12 -3.86 5.48
CA SER A 85 -7.83 -5.11 5.80
C SER A 85 -8.14 -5.85 4.51
N LEU A 86 -7.92 -7.16 4.49
CA LEU A 86 -8.21 -8.06 3.39
C LEU A 86 -8.95 -9.29 3.93
N THR A 87 -10.17 -9.46 3.43
CA THR A 87 -10.99 -10.64 3.72
C THR A 87 -10.57 -11.83 2.86
N LEU A 88 -10.92 -13.04 3.29
CA LEU A 88 -10.67 -14.25 2.49
C LEU A 88 -11.44 -14.29 1.16
N SER A 89 -12.51 -13.49 1.03
CA SER A 89 -13.24 -13.36 -0.24
C SER A 89 -12.61 -12.35 -1.19
N GLY A 90 -11.40 -11.84 -0.90
CA GLY A 90 -10.70 -10.90 -1.76
C GLY A 90 -11.12 -9.43 -1.59
N LYS A 91 -12.10 -9.13 -0.73
CA LYS A 91 -12.47 -7.73 -0.44
C LYS A 91 -11.41 -7.07 0.39
N TYR A 92 -10.97 -5.90 -0.04
CA TYR A 92 -9.96 -5.12 0.64
C TYR A 92 -10.41 -3.68 0.90
N ILE A 93 -9.87 -3.11 1.97
CA ILE A 93 -9.95 -1.69 2.30
C ILE A 93 -8.54 -1.25 2.68
N ILE A 94 -8.12 -0.10 2.15
CA ILE A 94 -6.92 0.62 2.56
C ILE A 94 -7.37 2.02 2.99
N ASP A 95 -7.19 2.33 4.25
CA ASP A 95 -7.52 3.63 4.85
C ASP A 95 -6.26 4.26 5.42
N GLY A 96 -6.07 5.55 5.18
CA GLY A 96 -4.90 6.23 5.72
C GLY A 96 -4.85 7.71 5.46
N ALA A 97 -3.66 8.25 5.70
CA ALA A 97 -3.33 9.64 5.44
C ALA A 97 -2.02 9.74 4.67
N VAL A 98 -1.92 10.75 3.81
CA VAL A 98 -0.75 11.04 2.99
C VAL A 98 -0.41 12.53 3.07
N SER A 99 0.88 12.84 3.18
CA SER A 99 1.39 14.22 3.08
C SER A 99 2.53 14.31 2.09
N GLU A 100 2.73 15.53 1.57
CA GLU A 100 3.89 15.85 0.75
C GLU A 100 5.18 15.92 1.60
N LYS A 101 6.29 15.48 1.01
CA LYS A 101 7.65 15.69 1.50
C LYS A 101 8.29 16.88 0.78
N GLN A 102 9.45 17.33 1.25
CA GLN A 102 10.17 18.45 0.61
C GLN A 102 10.49 18.18 -0.87
N ASN A 103 10.76 16.93 -1.22
CA ASN A 103 11.10 16.48 -2.57
C ASN A 103 9.88 16.14 -3.45
N THR A 104 8.64 16.31 -2.98
CA THR A 104 7.45 15.99 -3.80
C THR A 104 7.43 16.80 -5.09
N SER A 105 7.24 16.14 -6.22
CA SER A 105 7.12 16.78 -7.52
C SER A 105 5.79 17.53 -7.69
N ASN A 106 5.76 18.57 -8.50
CA ASN A 106 4.53 19.34 -8.77
C ASN A 106 3.37 18.47 -9.31
N GLN A 107 3.71 17.42 -10.07
CA GLN A 107 2.74 16.47 -10.58
C GLN A 107 2.07 15.70 -9.43
N VAL A 108 2.86 15.17 -8.50
CA VAL A 108 2.33 14.48 -7.30
C VAL A 108 1.55 15.45 -6.42
N ARG A 109 2.03 16.69 -6.19
CA ARG A 109 1.30 17.72 -5.42
C ARG A 109 -0.07 18.02 -6.03
N THR A 110 -0.16 18.12 -7.36
CA THR A 110 -1.43 18.31 -8.07
C THR A 110 -2.39 17.16 -7.78
N ILE A 111 -1.91 15.90 -7.85
CA ILE A 111 -2.75 14.74 -7.57
C ILE A 111 -3.21 14.72 -6.12
N LEU A 112 -2.31 14.98 -5.16
CA LEU A 112 -2.66 15.05 -3.75
C LEU A 112 -3.76 16.09 -3.48
N SER A 113 -3.76 17.23 -4.20
CA SER A 113 -4.78 18.27 -4.04
C SER A 113 -6.21 17.79 -4.35
N PHE A 114 -6.38 16.72 -5.15
CA PHE A 114 -7.69 16.13 -5.43
C PHE A 114 -8.22 15.25 -4.29
N LEU A 115 -7.39 14.89 -3.30
CA LEU A 115 -7.83 14.17 -2.10
C LEU A 115 -8.56 15.08 -1.10
N GLY A 116 -8.63 16.39 -1.37
CA GLY A 116 -9.29 17.37 -0.54
C GLY A 116 -8.33 18.22 0.28
N ALA A 117 -8.88 18.84 1.33
CA ALA A 117 -8.13 19.73 2.20
C ALA A 117 -7.18 18.96 3.12
N GLU A 118 -6.06 19.59 3.45
CA GLU A 118 -5.14 19.11 4.47
C GLU A 118 -5.75 19.28 5.88
N ASN A 119 -5.37 18.38 6.79
CA ASN A 119 -5.52 18.60 8.21
C ASN A 119 -4.42 19.53 8.75
N GLU A 120 -4.43 19.79 10.06
CA GLU A 120 -3.46 20.68 10.74
C GLU A 120 -2.00 20.21 10.61
N ASN A 121 -1.77 18.94 10.25
CA ASN A 121 -0.45 18.35 10.04
C ASN A 121 -0.04 18.29 8.55
N GLY A 122 -0.78 18.92 7.65
CA GLY A 122 -0.50 18.87 6.20
C GLY A 122 -0.88 17.55 5.53
N GLN A 123 -1.66 16.70 6.20
CA GLN A 123 -2.03 15.37 5.69
C GLN A 123 -3.42 15.39 5.08
N ARG A 124 -3.62 14.58 4.05
CA ARG A 124 -4.91 14.32 3.42
C ARG A 124 -5.32 12.88 3.65
N SER A 125 -6.55 12.68 4.06
CA SER A 125 -7.11 11.33 4.21
C SER A 125 -7.40 10.72 2.84
N PHE A 126 -7.20 9.42 2.73
CA PHE A 126 -7.60 8.65 1.56
C PHE A 126 -8.21 7.31 1.99
N ARG A 127 -9.04 6.77 1.10
CA ARG A 127 -9.62 5.43 1.22
C ARG A 127 -9.68 4.79 -0.15
N PHE A 128 -9.19 3.56 -0.24
CA PHE A 128 -9.34 2.71 -1.40
C PHE A 128 -9.99 1.40 -0.99
N GLU A 129 -11.00 0.97 -1.71
CA GLU A 129 -11.69 -0.29 -1.45
C GLU A 129 -11.99 -1.00 -2.77
N GLY A 130 -12.06 -2.33 -2.72
CA GLY A 130 -12.27 -3.15 -3.90
C GLY A 130 -12.32 -4.63 -3.57
N GLU A 131 -12.23 -5.45 -4.62
CA GLU A 131 -12.27 -6.91 -4.56
C GLU A 131 -11.31 -7.49 -5.62
N ILE A 132 -10.60 -8.57 -5.27
CA ILE A 132 -9.60 -9.27 -6.11
C ILE A 132 -10.21 -10.53 -6.70
#